data_AF-A0A453EBZ2-F1
#
_entry.id   AF-A0A453EBZ2-F1
#
_cell.length_a   1.000
_cell.length_b   1.000
_cell.length_c   1.000
_cell.angle_alpha   90.00
_cell.angle_beta   90.00
_cell.angle_gamma   90.00
#
_symmetry.space_group_name_H-M   'P 1'
#
loop_
_entity.id
_entity.type
_entity.pdbx_description
1 polymer ?
#
loop_
_entity_poly.entity_id
_entity_poly.type
_entity_poly.pdbx_seq_one_letter_code
_entity_poly.pdbx_strand_id
1 'polypeptide(L)'
;MVTTTNTVYYLADGIYPQWATFVKTIPNPNGEKNKNFSRFQEACRKDVERAFGVLQARFIIVRGPARYWDLETLGEVMTACIILHNMIIEDERGSRVDYRYDNMGELVTPSHQEAATLTQFLQAQSDIRDKQVHCQRQVDL
;
A
#
# COMPACT_ATOMS: atom_id res chain seq x y z
N MET A 1 0.32 -29.50 10.12
CA MET A 1 0.26 -28.39 11.08
C MET A 1 0.03 -27.13 10.26
N VAL A 2 -1.19 -26.59 10.34
CA VAL A 2 -1.59 -25.40 9.56
C VAL A 2 -1.21 -24.19 10.39
N THR A 3 -0.18 -23.45 10.00
CA THR A 3 0.14 -22.15 10.59
C THR A 3 -0.58 -21.06 9.81
N THR A 4 -1.82 -20.76 10.20
CA THR A 4 -2.59 -19.64 9.66
C THR A 4 -2.13 -18.34 10.35
N THR A 5 -0.99 -17.78 9.95
CA THR A 5 -0.68 -16.37 10.26
C THR A 5 -1.22 -15.52 9.12
N ASN A 6 -2.53 -15.25 9.13
CA ASN A 6 -3.14 -14.24 8.26
C ASN A 6 -2.80 -12.83 8.78
N THR A 7 -1.51 -12.53 8.96
CA THR A 7 -1.08 -11.16 9.21
C THR A 7 -0.97 -10.49 7.86
N VAL A 8 -1.78 -9.46 7.62
CA VAL A 8 -1.63 -8.63 6.43
C VAL A 8 -0.27 -7.93 6.51
N TYR A 9 0.47 -7.88 5.40
CA TYR A 9 1.74 -7.19 5.30
C TYR A 9 1.65 -6.12 4.20
N TYR A 10 2.25 -4.95 4.44
CA TYR A 10 2.32 -3.87 3.48
C TYR A 10 3.78 -3.63 3.10
N LEU A 11 4.06 -3.56 1.81
CA LEU A 11 5.36 -3.09 1.33
C LEU A 11 5.50 -1.61 1.68
N ALA A 12 6.59 -1.25 2.34
CA ALA A 12 6.85 0.10 2.80
C ALA A 12 8.26 0.54 2.43
N ASP A 13 8.45 1.85 2.29
CA ASP A 13 9.77 2.43 2.06
C ASP A 13 10.51 2.73 3.39
N GLY A 14 11.64 3.42 3.27
CA GLY A 14 12.47 3.81 4.40
C GLY A 14 11.88 4.87 5.33
N ILE A 15 10.85 5.62 4.91
CA ILE A 15 10.29 6.71 5.72
C ILE A 15 9.25 6.24 6.75
N TYR A 16 8.71 5.02 6.58
CA TYR A 16 7.78 4.44 7.54
C TYR A 16 8.49 3.87 8.78
N PRO A 17 7.81 3.74 9.93
CA PRO A 17 8.37 3.07 11.11
C PRO A 17 8.68 1.58 10.89
N GLN A 18 9.47 0.97 11.77
CA GLN A 18 9.73 -0.47 11.80
C GLN A 18 8.58 -1.22 12.49
N TRP A 19 7.41 -1.24 11.86
CA TRP A 19 6.26 -2.01 12.35
C TRP A 19 6.27 -3.42 11.77
N ALA A 20 5.76 -4.39 12.52
CA ALA A 20 5.65 -5.78 12.10
C ALA A 20 4.93 -5.91 10.75
N THR A 21 3.89 -5.11 10.56
CA THR A 21 3.06 -5.09 9.34
C THR A 21 3.78 -4.51 8.13
N PHE A 22 4.86 -3.73 8.31
CA PHE A 22 5.62 -3.14 7.21
C PHE A 22 6.81 -4.00 6.81
N VAL A 23 6.85 -4.36 5.53
CA VAL A 23 7.98 -5.05 4.91
C VAL A 23 8.77 -4.03 4.09
N LYS A 24 10.01 -3.78 4.50
CA LYS A 24 10.88 -2.78 3.88
C LYS A 24 11.91 -3.40 2.96
N THR A 25 12.42 -2.60 2.03
CA THR A 25 13.56 -2.98 1.20
C THR A 25 14.78 -3.26 2.06
N ILE A 26 15.48 -4.35 1.74
CA ILE A 26 16.66 -4.79 2.46
C ILE A 26 17.84 -3.89 2.06
N PRO A 27 18.41 -3.09 2.99
CA PRO A 27 19.56 -2.28 2.68
C PRO A 27 20.78 -3.17 2.44
N ASN A 28 21.55 -2.89 1.39
CA ASN A 28 22.74 -3.67 1.00
C ASN A 28 22.46 -5.19 0.89
N PRO A 29 21.60 -5.60 -0.06
CA PRO A 29 21.15 -6.98 -0.14
C PRO A 29 22.31 -7.94 -0.45
N ASN A 30 22.58 -8.83 0.50
CA ASN A 30 23.55 -9.91 0.35
C ASN A 30 22.87 -11.21 -0.07
N GLY A 31 23.46 -11.91 -1.05
CA GLY A 31 22.89 -13.11 -1.65
C GLY A 31 21.83 -12.82 -2.72
N GLU A 32 21.61 -13.79 -3.60
CA GLU A 32 20.75 -13.63 -4.78
C GLU A 32 19.27 -13.42 -4.42
N LYS A 33 18.78 -14.10 -3.38
CA LYS A 33 17.41 -13.99 -2.87
C LYS A 33 17.08 -12.54 -2.48
N ASN A 34 17.91 -11.94 -1.63
CA ASN A 34 17.71 -10.58 -1.11
C ASN A 34 17.86 -9.52 -2.20
N LYS A 35 18.75 -9.74 -3.17
CA LYS A 35 18.91 -8.87 -4.34
C LYS A 35 17.65 -8.87 -5.20
N ASN A 36 17.11 -10.05 -5.49
CA ASN A 36 15.88 -10.18 -6.26
C ASN A 36 14.70 -9.54 -5.52
N PHE A 37 14.53 -9.83 -4.23
CA PHE A 37 13.48 -9.21 -3.41
C PHE A 37 13.55 -7.69 -3.46
N SER A 38 14.72 -7.11 -3.17
CA SER A 38 14.92 -5.66 -3.18
C SER A 38 14.66 -5.05 -4.55
N ARG A 39 15.11 -5.70 -5.63
CA ARG A 39 14.89 -5.24 -6.99
C ARG A 39 13.40 -5.19 -7.35
N PHE A 40 12.64 -6.24 -7.03
CA PHE A 40 11.21 -6.28 -7.30
C PHE A 40 10.45 -5.24 -6.48
N GLN A 41 10.77 -5.13 -5.19
CA GLN A 41 10.12 -4.14 -4.32
C GLN A 41 10.41 -2.71 -4.78
N GLU A 42 11.66 -2.40 -5.15
CA GLU A 42 12.02 -1.08 -5.67
C GLU A 42 11.36 -0.77 -7.01
N ALA A 43 11.19 -1.77 -7.90
CA ALA A 43 10.48 -1.60 -9.15
C ALA A 43 9.01 -1.23 -8.91
N CYS A 44 8.31 -2.01 -8.08
CA CYS A 44 6.93 -1.71 -7.70
C CYS A 44 6.80 -0.32 -7.06
N ARG A 45 7.74 0.06 -6.17
CA ARG A 45 7.76 1.39 -5.56
C ARG A 45 7.90 2.49 -6.60
N LYS A 46 8.82 2.34 -7.56
CA LYS A 46 9.03 3.32 -8.63
C LYS A 46 7.80 3.50 -9.50
N ASP A 47 7.06 2.42 -9.78
CA ASP A 47 5.82 2.49 -10.57
C ASP A 47 4.73 3.28 -9.82
N VAL A 48 4.57 3.02 -8.52
CA VAL A 48 3.64 3.77 -7.65
C VAL A 48 4.03 5.24 -7.58
N GLU A 49 5.30 5.55 -7.31
CA GLU A 49 5.81 6.92 -7.23
C GLU A 49 5.65 7.67 -8.55
N ARG A 50 5.91 6.99 -9.68
CA ARG A 50 5.70 7.56 -11.02
C ARG A 50 4.23 7.86 -11.27
N ALA A 51 3.32 6.94 -10.93
CA ALA A 51 1.88 7.15 -11.09
C ALA A 51 1.40 8.33 -10.24
N PHE A 52 1.80 8.41 -8.97
CA PHE A 52 1.50 9.54 -8.10
C PHE A 52 2.10 10.86 -8.62
N GLY A 53 3.33 10.84 -9.13
CA GLY A 53 3.94 12.03 -9.74
C GLY A 53 3.16 12.55 -10.95
N VAL A 54 2.66 11.66 -11.80
CA VAL A 54 1.78 12.01 -12.93
C VAL A 54 0.46 12.61 -12.43
N LEU A 55 -0.19 11.98 -11.44
CA LEU A 55 -1.43 12.48 -10.86
C LEU A 55 -1.24 13.85 -10.20
N GLN A 56 -0.15 14.08 -9.46
CA GLN A 56 0.17 15.37 -8.84
C GLN A 56 0.48 16.46 -9.86
N ALA A 57 1.12 16.13 -10.97
CA ALA A 57 1.40 17.07 -12.04
C ALA A 57 0.11 17.51 -12.76
N ARG A 58 -0.84 16.58 -12.92
CA ARG A 58 -2.11 16.81 -13.63
C ARG A 58 -3.19 17.42 -12.74
N PHE A 59 -3.27 17.02 -11.47
CA PHE A 59 -4.30 17.44 -10.52
C PHE A 59 -3.67 18.12 -9.31
N ILE A 60 -3.77 19.45 -9.26
CA ILE A 60 -3.24 20.28 -8.16
C ILE A 60 -3.76 19.81 -6.79
N ILE A 61 -4.99 19.31 -6.76
CA ILE A 61 -5.65 18.83 -5.54
C ILE A 61 -4.90 17.66 -4.86
N VAL A 62 -4.19 16.83 -5.63
CA VAL A 62 -3.40 15.68 -5.14
C VAL A 62 -2.05 16.12 -4.55
N ARG A 63 -1.58 17.33 -4.87
CA ARG A 63 -0.29 17.87 -4.41
C ARG A 63 -0.35 18.40 -2.98
N GLY A 64 -1.53 18.82 -2.52
CA GLY A 64 -1.72 19.43 -1.21
C GLY A 64 -1.67 18.42 -0.05
N PRO A 65 -1.29 18.85 1.16
CA PRO A 65 -1.39 18.01 2.35
C PRO A 65 -2.86 17.73 2.68
N ALA A 66 -3.21 16.45 2.80
CA ALA A 66 -4.57 15.99 3.13
C ALA A 66 -4.96 16.17 4.63
N ARG A 67 -4.26 17.03 5.38
CA ARG A 67 -4.40 17.13 6.86
C ARG A 67 -5.81 17.48 7.34
N TYR A 68 -6.62 18.11 6.49
CA TYR A 68 -7.98 18.53 6.80
C TYR A 68 -9.05 17.61 6.23
N TRP A 69 -8.65 16.53 5.56
CA TRP A 69 -9.58 15.64 4.87
C TRP A 69 -9.69 14.35 5.67
N ASP A 70 -10.92 13.87 5.84
CA ASP A 70 -11.13 12.52 6.32
C ASP A 70 -10.71 11.52 5.22
N LEU A 71 -10.49 10.27 5.64
CA LEU A 71 -9.97 9.21 4.76
C LEU A 71 -10.94 8.84 3.64
N GLU A 72 -12.25 8.98 3.87
CA GLU A 72 -13.29 8.68 2.89
C GLU A 72 -13.26 9.72 1.76
N THR A 73 -13.31 11.01 2.11
CA THR A 73 -13.17 12.13 1.17
C THR A 73 -11.86 12.03 0.38
N LEU A 74 -10.75 11.70 1.05
CA LEU A 74 -9.47 11.53 0.36
C LEU A 74 -9.51 10.36 -0.64
N GLY A 75 -10.15 9.25 -0.25
CA GLY A 75 -10.39 8.09 -1.12
C GLY A 75 -11.23 8.42 -2.34
N GLU A 76 -12.31 9.18 -2.16
CA GLU A 76 -13.17 9.65 -3.25
C GLU A 76 -12.41 10.55 -4.23
N VAL A 77 -11.66 11.53 -3.73
CA VAL A 77 -10.86 12.43 -4.57
C VAL A 77 -9.80 11.67 -5.35
N MET A 78 -9.09 10.74 -4.70
CA MET A 78 -8.10 9.90 -5.38
C MET A 78 -8.73 9.03 -6.47
N THR A 79 -9.88 8.41 -6.16
CA THR A 79 -10.64 7.58 -7.11
C THR A 79 -11.08 8.41 -8.31
N ALA A 80 -11.64 9.60 -8.08
CA ALA A 80 -12.03 10.52 -9.14
C ALA A 80 -10.83 10.94 -10.01
N CYS A 81 -9.67 11.27 -9.40
CA CYS A 81 -8.46 11.62 -10.15
C CYS A 81 -7.96 10.47 -11.03
N ILE A 82 -8.03 9.23 -10.55
CA ILE A 82 -7.63 8.03 -11.32
C ILE A 82 -8.60 7.80 -12.49
N ILE A 83 -9.90 7.86 -12.26
CA ILE A 83 -10.91 7.69 -13.31
C ILE A 83 -10.74 8.77 -14.38
N LEU A 84 -10.63 10.05 -13.98
CA LEU A 84 -10.42 11.16 -14.90
C LEU A 84 -9.10 11.04 -15.66
N HIS A 85 -8.02 10.61 -14.99
CA HIS A 85 -6.75 10.35 -15.66
C HIS A 85 -6.91 9.33 -16.78
N ASN A 86 -7.55 8.20 -16.46
CA ASN A 86 -7.76 7.12 -17.41
C ASN A 86 -8.66 7.58 -18.56
N MET A 87 -9.74 8.31 -18.28
CA MET A 87 -10.61 8.88 -19.33
C MET A 87 -9.86 9.82 -20.28
N ILE A 88 -9.00 10.69 -19.76
CA ILE A 88 -8.19 11.61 -20.60
C ILE A 88 -7.20 10.82 -21.46
N ILE A 89 -6.54 9.80 -20.91
CA ILE A 89 -5.60 8.96 -21.67
C ILE A 89 -6.31 8.23 -22.81
N GLU A 90 -7.53 7.74 -22.57
CA GLU A 90 -8.34 7.08 -23.59
C GLU A 90 -8.77 8.03 -24.71
N ASP A 91 -9.17 9.25 -24.36
CA ASP A 91 -9.50 10.31 -25.32
C ASP A 91 -8.28 10.69 -26.18
N GLU A 92 -7.12 10.90 -25.55
CA GLU A 92 -5.84 11.24 -26.21
C GLU A 92 -5.32 10.13 -27.14
N ARG A 93 -5.60 8.85 -26.84
CA ARG A 93 -5.15 7.69 -27.63
C ARG A 93 -6.05 7.39 -28.84
N GLY A 94 -7.24 7.99 -28.92
CA GLY A 94 -8.19 7.80 -30.02
C GLY A 94 -8.73 6.37 -30.19
N SER A 95 -8.52 5.49 -29.20
CA SER A 95 -8.98 4.09 -29.20
C SER A 95 -9.59 3.78 -27.85
N ARG A 96 -10.85 3.34 -27.81
CA ARG A 96 -11.52 2.84 -26.59
C ARG A 96 -10.87 1.52 -26.18
N VAL A 97 -9.89 1.57 -25.29
CA VAL A 97 -9.32 0.39 -24.65
C VAL A 97 -10.25 0.00 -23.49
N ASP A 98 -10.84 -1.19 -23.59
CA ASP A 98 -11.74 -1.73 -22.57
C ASP A 98 -10.91 -2.16 -21.34
N TYR A 99 -10.66 -1.25 -20.41
CA TYR A 99 -10.08 -1.60 -19.11
C TYR A 99 -11.12 -2.36 -18.29
N ARG A 100 -11.08 -3.68 -18.42
CA ARG A 100 -11.88 -4.58 -17.60
C ARG A 100 -11.32 -4.60 -16.17
N TYR A 101 -11.95 -3.85 -15.26
CA TYR A 101 -11.59 -3.78 -13.83
C TYR A 101 -12.08 -5.00 -13.03
N ASP A 102 -12.36 -6.14 -13.68
CA ASP A 102 -12.88 -7.36 -13.04
C ASP A 102 -11.89 -7.99 -12.03
N ASN A 103 -10.66 -7.47 -11.94
CA ASN A 103 -9.60 -7.90 -11.02
C ASN A 103 -9.20 -6.81 -10.00
N MET A 104 -10.10 -5.91 -9.59
CA MET A 104 -9.93 -5.32 -8.25
C MET A 104 -10.08 -6.47 -7.26
N GLY A 105 -8.97 -6.92 -6.66
CA GLY A 105 -8.98 -7.98 -5.67
C GLY A 105 -10.04 -7.75 -4.59
N GLU A 106 -10.44 -8.82 -3.91
CA GLU A 106 -11.52 -8.80 -2.93
C GLU A 106 -11.39 -7.61 -1.97
N LEU A 107 -12.40 -6.73 -1.98
CA LEU A 107 -12.46 -5.61 -1.05
C LEU A 107 -12.45 -6.22 0.36
N VAL A 108 -11.44 -5.88 1.16
CA VAL A 108 -11.42 -6.31 2.55
C VAL A 108 -12.61 -5.65 3.24
N THR A 109 -13.66 -6.42 3.48
CA THR A 109 -14.78 -5.98 4.30
C THR A 109 -14.29 -5.97 5.74
N PRO A 110 -14.19 -4.79 6.39
CA PRO A 110 -13.85 -4.77 7.80
C PRO A 110 -14.94 -5.53 8.54
N SER A 111 -14.55 -6.58 9.26
CA SER A 111 -15.43 -7.31 10.16
C SER A 111 -16.01 -6.33 11.18
N HIS A 112 -17.30 -6.04 11.08
CA HIS A 112 -18.07 -5.36 12.11
C HIS A 112 -18.33 -6.34 13.28
N GLN A 113 -17.27 -6.85 13.88
CA GLN A 113 -17.37 -7.49 15.19
C GLN A 113 -17.64 -6.43 16.25
N GLU A 114 -18.34 -6.83 17.32
CA GLU A 114 -18.57 -6.01 18.52
C GLU A 114 -17.29 -5.26 18.92
N ALA A 115 -17.46 -4.03 19.43
CA ALA A 115 -16.35 -3.16 19.80
C ALA A 115 -15.31 -3.94 20.61
N ALA A 116 -14.14 -4.18 20.00
CA ALA A 116 -13.04 -4.87 20.64
C ALA A 116 -12.77 -4.20 21.99
N THR A 117 -12.61 -5.00 23.03
CA THR A 117 -12.30 -4.47 24.36
C THR A 117 -11.04 -3.63 24.26
N LEU A 118 -10.92 -2.54 25.02
CA LEU A 118 -9.73 -1.68 25.04
C LEU A 118 -8.43 -2.49 25.13
N THR A 119 -8.41 -3.57 25.92
CA THR A 119 -7.28 -4.50 26.04
C THR A 119 -6.94 -5.21 24.74
N GLN A 120 -7.93 -5.67 23.99
CA GLN A 120 -7.73 -6.32 22.68
C GLN A 120 -7.17 -5.32 21.65
N PHE A 121 -7.67 -4.07 21.66
CA PHE A 121 -7.14 -3.01 20.81
C PHE A 121 -5.68 -2.67 21.14
N LEU A 122 -5.37 -2.52 22.44
CA LEU A 122 -4.01 -2.25 22.92
C LEU A 122 -3.05 -3.38 22.56
N GLN A 123 -3.49 -4.64 22.69
CA GLN A 123 -2.70 -5.79 22.29
C GLN A 123 -2.44 -5.79 20.77
N ALA A 124 -3.48 -5.60 19.95
CA ALA A 124 -3.33 -5.54 18.50
C ALA A 124 -2.40 -4.40 18.04
N GLN A 125 -2.49 -3.23 18.68
CA GLN A 125 -1.56 -2.12 18.47
C GLN A 125 -0.12 -2.47 18.84
N SER A 126 0.07 -3.19 19.95
CA SER A 126 1.39 -3.68 20.37
C SER A 126 1.97 -4.65 19.34
N ASP A 127 1.18 -5.61 18.88
CA ASP A 127 1.59 -6.64 17.93
C ASP A 127 1.95 -6.04 16.55
N ILE A 128 1.15 -5.07 16.07
CA ILE A 128 1.42 -4.33 14.83
C ILE A 128 2.75 -3.58 14.91
N ARG A 129 3.06 -3.00 16.07
CA ARG A 129 4.25 -2.15 16.28
C ARG A 129 5.46 -2.94 16.77
N ASP A 130 5.35 -4.26 16.87
CA ASP A 130 6.42 -5.12 17.36
C ASP A 130 7.62 -5.09 16.40
N LYS A 131 8.71 -4.49 16.89
CA LYS A 131 9.97 -4.37 16.16
C LYS A 131 10.70 -5.70 16.01
N GLN A 132 10.57 -6.61 16.98
CA GLN A 132 11.22 -7.90 16.94
C GLN A 132 10.59 -8.75 15.83
N VAL A 133 9.26 -8.72 15.71
CA VAL A 133 8.53 -9.37 14.60
C VAL A 133 8.92 -8.76 13.26
N HIS A 134 9.08 -7.43 13.17
CA HIS A 134 9.59 -6.77 11.97
C HIS A 134 10.98 -7.28 11.57
N CYS A 135 11.92 -7.35 12.51
CA CYS A 135 13.28 -7.84 12.25
C CYS A 135 13.28 -9.31 11.85
N GLN A 136 12.51 -10.16 12.52
CA GLN A 136 12.40 -11.58 12.18
C GLN A 136 11.86 -11.78 10.77
N ARG A 137 10.81 -11.03 10.39
CA ARG A 137 10.27 -11.06 9.02
C ARG A 137 11.32 -10.68 7.99
N GLN A 138 12.18 -9.70 8.26
CA GLN A 138 13.24 -9.34 7.31
C GLN A 138 14.27 -10.46 7.10
N VAL A 139 14.48 -11.33 8.08
CA VAL A 139 15.39 -12.49 7.97
C VAL A 139 14.74 -13.64 7.19
N ASP A 140 13.41 -13.79 7.29
CA ASP A 140 12.66 -14.89 6.68
C ASP A 140 12.29 -14.64 5.19
N LEU A 141 12.32 -13.38 4.73
CA LEU A 141 12.07 -12.97 3.33
C LEU A 141 12.99 -13.63 2.33
#